data_AF-A0A519MM91-F1
#
_entry.id   AF-A0A519MM91-F1
#
_cell.length_a   1.000
_cell.length_b   1.000
_cell.length_c   1.000
_cell.angle_alpha   90.00
_cell.angle_beta   90.00
_cell.angle_gamma   90.00
#
_symmetry.space_group_name_H-M   'P 1'
#
loop_
_entity.id
_entity.type
_entity.pdbx_description
1 polymer ?
#
loop_
_entity_poly.entity_id
_entity_poly.type
_entity_poly.pdbx_seq_one_letter_code
_entity_poly.pdbx_strand_id
1 'polypeptide(L)'
;MALIRCPECAREISSHAPACPSCGYPMQAGGKPPPSTHPHVLQSPHLWGRVAMVLGAWLVTPWIARLIVALAVCVLAYFMFTGR
;
A
#
# COMPACT_ATOMS: atom_id res chain seq x y z
N MET A 1 31.32 10.86 -18.71
CA MET A 1 30.00 10.35 -18.32
C MET A 1 29.40 11.32 -17.31
N ALA A 2 28.23 11.89 -17.57
CA ALA A 2 27.60 12.86 -16.68
C ALA A 2 26.66 12.14 -15.70
N LEU A 3 27.07 12.02 -14.44
CA LEU A 3 26.16 11.66 -13.37
C LEU A 3 25.41 12.92 -12.97
N ILE A 4 24.08 12.87 -13.03
CA ILE A 4 23.21 13.92 -12.55
C ILE A 4 22.69 13.53 -11.16
N ARG A 5 22.42 14.52 -10.32
CA ARG A 5 21.78 14.28 -9.03
C ARG A 5 20.29 14.14 -9.22
N CYS A 6 19.72 13.05 -8.71
CA CYS A 6 18.28 12.89 -8.66
C CYS A 6 17.68 13.98 -7.76
N PRO A 7 16.65 14.73 -8.20
CA PRO A 7 16.05 15.80 -7.39
C PRO A 7 15.29 15.28 -6.16
N GLU A 8 14.93 14.00 -6.15
CA GLU A 8 14.20 13.37 -5.04
C GLU A 8 15.13 12.79 -3.96
N CYS A 9 16.15 12.03 -4.36
CA CYS A 9 17.02 11.32 -3.41
C CYS A 9 18.43 11.89 -3.31
N ALA A 10 18.73 12.97 -4.03
CA ALA A 10 20.05 13.61 -4.16
C ALA A 10 21.19 12.66 -4.57
N ARG A 11 20.87 11.42 -4.98
CA ARG A 11 21.83 10.40 -5.36
C ARG A 11 22.31 10.63 -6.78
N GLU A 12 23.59 10.36 -7.00
CA GLU A 12 24.24 10.48 -8.29
C GLU A 12 23.83 9.30 -9.18
N ILE A 13 23.23 9.61 -10.32
CA ILE A 13 22.64 8.63 -11.24
C ILE A 13 22.96 9.03 -12.68
N SER A 14 22.95 8.05 -13.59
CA SER A 14 23.30 8.28 -14.98
C SER A 14 22.23 9.12 -15.70
N SER A 15 22.65 10.12 -16.47
CA SER A 15 21.74 10.98 -17.27
C SER A 15 20.91 10.22 -18.31
N HIS A 16 21.30 8.98 -18.64
CA HIS A 16 20.56 8.11 -19.56
C HIS A 16 19.56 7.18 -18.87
N ALA A 17 19.53 7.11 -17.53
CA ALA A 17 18.64 6.20 -16.83
C ALA A 17 17.16 6.62 -17.02
N PRO A 18 16.26 5.73 -17.45
CA PRO A 18 14.83 6.05 -17.62
C PRO A 18 14.15 6.37 -16.29
N ALA A 19 14.66 5.80 -15.20
CA ALA A 19 14.28 6.12 -13.83
C ALA A 19 15.49 6.03 -12.90
N CYS A 20 15.45 6.74 -11.77
CA CYS A 20 16.48 6.65 -10.75
C CYS A 20 16.45 5.25 -10.10
N PRO A 21 17.54 4.44 -10.14
CA PRO A 21 17.56 3.10 -9.55
C PRO A 21 17.44 3.10 -8.02
N SER A 22 17.65 4.24 -7.37
CA SER A 22 17.62 4.34 -5.91
C SER A 22 16.28 4.78 -5.34
N CYS A 23 15.49 5.57 -6.06
CA CYS A 23 14.20 6.06 -5.57
C CYS A 23 13.03 5.78 -6.52
N GLY A 24 13.30 5.36 -7.75
CA GLY A 24 12.29 5.09 -8.78
C GLY A 24 11.78 6.33 -9.52
N TYR A 25 12.36 7.52 -9.30
CA TYR A 25 11.91 8.76 -9.95
C TYR A 25 12.10 8.68 -11.48
N PRO A 26 11.03 8.81 -12.29
CA PRO A 26 11.10 8.76 -13.74
C PRO A 26 11.73 10.04 -14.29
N MET A 27 12.78 9.91 -15.09
CA MET A 27 13.55 11.08 -15.59
C MET A 27 13.29 11.44 -17.05
N GLN A 28 12.47 10.67 -17.78
CA GLN A 28 12.14 10.94 -19.18
C GLN A 28 10.62 11.15 -19.35
N ALA A 29 10.21 12.42 -19.35
CA ALA A 29 8.91 12.86 -19.83
C ALA A 29 9.03 13.24 -21.32
N GLY A 30 8.71 12.32 -22.23
CA GLY A 30 8.77 12.59 -23.66
C GLY A 30 8.01 11.58 -24.50
N GLY A 31 6.70 11.76 -24.67
CA GLY A 31 5.96 11.21 -25.82
C GLY A 31 4.59 10.57 -25.56
N LYS A 32 3.54 11.42 -25.48
CA LYS A 32 2.11 11.20 -25.86
C LYS A 32 1.20 10.28 -25.00
N PRO A 33 0.05 10.76 -24.49
CA PRO A 33 -0.93 9.96 -23.73
C PRO A 33 -2.11 9.45 -24.60
N PRO A 34 -2.77 8.34 -24.21
CA PRO A 34 -4.24 8.38 -24.02
C PRO A 34 -4.70 7.55 -22.77
N PRO A 35 -5.99 7.67 -22.38
CA PRO A 35 -6.43 7.64 -20.98
C PRO A 35 -6.87 6.26 -20.50
N SER A 36 -6.40 5.87 -19.32
CA SER A 36 -7.00 4.80 -18.52
C SER A 36 -6.94 5.13 -17.04
N THR A 37 -8.12 5.05 -16.45
CA THR A 37 -8.52 5.22 -15.07
C THR A 37 -7.68 4.36 -14.12
N HIS A 38 -6.57 4.91 -13.59
CA HIS A 38 -6.07 4.59 -12.25
C HIS A 38 -5.25 5.80 -11.77
N PRO A 39 -5.64 6.52 -10.71
CA PRO A 39 -4.81 7.54 -10.12
C PRO A 39 -3.68 6.85 -9.34
N HIS A 40 -2.73 6.25 -10.05
CA HIS A 40 -1.50 5.70 -9.49
C HIS A 40 -0.31 6.56 -9.92
N VAL A 41 -0.45 7.88 -9.80
CA VAL A 41 0.64 8.85 -9.94
C VAL A 41 1.12 9.26 -8.54
N LEU A 42 1.54 8.28 -7.73
CA LEU A 42 2.40 8.53 -6.57
C LEU A 42 3.13 7.23 -6.19
N GLN A 43 4.03 6.84 -7.09
CA GLN A 43 4.79 5.61 -7.06
C GLN A 43 6.00 5.76 -6.12
N SER A 44 5.74 5.82 -4.80
CA SER A 44 6.73 5.46 -3.78
C SER A 44 6.38 4.04 -3.28
N PRO A 45 6.98 2.97 -3.84
CA PRO A 45 6.55 1.59 -3.61
C PRO A 45 6.68 1.14 -2.15
N HIS A 46 7.52 1.76 -1.33
CA HIS A 46 7.74 1.33 0.05
C HIS A 46 6.72 1.89 1.07
N LEU A 47 6.22 3.12 0.91
CA LEU A 47 5.27 3.70 1.87
C LEU A 47 3.83 3.26 1.61
N TRP A 48 3.46 3.10 0.34
CA TRP A 48 2.09 2.73 -0.02
C TRP A 48 1.73 1.32 0.44
N GLY A 49 2.67 0.38 0.39
CA GLY A 49 2.49 -0.95 0.97
C GLY A 49 2.25 -0.92 2.48
N ARG A 50 3.02 -0.09 3.22
CA ARG A 50 2.84 0.05 4.68
C ARG A 50 1.50 0.71 5.03
N VAL A 51 1.10 1.74 4.29
CA VAL A 51 -0.17 2.45 4.53
C VAL A 51 -1.38 1.57 4.18
N ALA A 52 -1.34 0.83 3.08
CA ALA A 52 -2.40 -0.11 2.70
C ALA A 52 -2.57 -1.25 3.72
N MET A 53 -1.47 -1.79 4.26
CA MET A 53 -1.55 -2.82 5.31
C MET A 53 -2.07 -2.26 6.62
N VAL A 54 -1.64 -1.06 7.03
CA VAL A 54 -2.11 -0.44 8.28
C VAL A 54 -3.59 -0.09 8.18
N LEU A 55 -4.05 0.54 7.10
CA LEU A 55 -5.45 0.85 6.89
C LEU A 55 -6.31 -0.41 6.76
N GLY A 56 -5.83 -1.41 6.02
CA GLY A 56 -6.51 -2.71 5.89
C GLY A 56 -6.64 -3.41 7.24
N ALA A 57 -5.55 -3.51 8.01
CA ALA A 57 -5.57 -4.11 9.33
C ALA A 57 -6.49 -3.36 10.29
N TRP A 58 -6.49 -2.02 10.27
CA TRP A 58 -7.29 -1.17 11.16
C TRP A 58 -8.79 -1.20 10.83
N LEU A 59 -9.17 -1.40 9.57
CA LEU A 59 -10.56 -1.53 9.16
C LEU A 59 -11.11 -2.95 9.40
N VAL A 60 -10.25 -3.96 9.26
CA VAL A 60 -10.61 -5.37 9.43
C VAL A 60 -10.64 -5.77 10.92
N THR A 61 -9.77 -5.22 11.77
CA THR A 61 -9.75 -5.50 13.21
C THR A 61 -11.09 -5.28 13.93
N PRO A 62 -11.82 -4.17 13.76
CA PRO A 62 -13.08 -3.95 14.47
C PRO A 62 -14.20 -4.89 13.99
N TRP A 63 -14.20 -5.29 12.72
CA TRP A 63 -15.14 -6.28 12.19
C TRP A 63 -14.84 -7.68 12.71
N ILE A 64 -13.57 -8.10 12.70
CA ILE A 64 -13.15 -9.40 13.24
C ILE A 64 -13.46 -9.49 14.74
N ALA A 65 -13.12 -8.46 15.52
CA ALA A 65 -13.40 -8.43 16.95
C ALA A 65 -14.90 -8.56 17.24
N ARG A 66 -15.76 -7.83 16.50
CA ARG A 66 -17.22 -7.98 16.60
C ARG A 66 -17.70 -9.39 16.26
N LEU A 67 -17.13 -10.00 15.22
CA LEU A 67 -17.47 -11.37 14.79
C LEU A 67 -17.13 -12.41 15.86
N ILE A 68 -15.94 -12.29 16.46
CA ILE A 68 -15.47 -13.20 17.51
C ILE A 68 -16.36 -13.10 18.76
N VAL A 69 -16.71 -11.88 19.18
CA VAL A 69 -17.58 -11.68 20.35
C VAL A 69 -18.98 -12.25 20.10
N ALA A 70 -19.55 -12.02 18.91
CA ALA A 70 -20.86 -12.58 18.55
C ALA A 70 -20.85 -14.11 18.56
N LEU A 71 -19.80 -14.74 17.99
CA LEU A 71 -19.63 -16.18 18.00
C LEU A 71 -19.51 -16.75 19.41
N ALA A 72 -18.71 -16.12 20.28
CA ALA A 72 -18.54 -16.55 21.66
C ALA A 72 -19.86 -16.51 22.45
N VAL A 73 -20.66 -15.45 22.27
CA VAL A 73 -21.99 -15.33 22.91
C VAL A 73 -22.93 -16.42 22.40
N CYS A 74 -22.96 -16.69 21.10
CA CYS A 74 -23.78 -17.76 20.52
C CYS A 74 -23.40 -19.14 21.07
N VAL A 75 -22.10 -19.44 21.19
CA VAL A 75 -21.62 -20.73 21.72
C VAL A 75 -21.99 -20.88 23.20
N LEU A 76 -21.81 -19.84 24.02
CA LEU A 76 -22.19 -19.85 25.43
C LEU A 76 -23.70 -20.03 25.60
N ALA A 77 -24.51 -19.33 24.81
CA ALA A 77 -25.97 -19.47 24.83
C ALA A 77 -26.41 -20.88 24.42
N TYR A 78 -25.79 -21.45 23.39
CA TYR A 78 -26.04 -22.83 22.97
C TYR A 78 -25.73 -23.83 24.09
N PHE A 79 -24.55 -23.73 24.72
CA PHE A 79 -24.18 -24.59 25.84
C PHE A 79 -25.13 -24.45 27.04
N MET A 80 -25.53 -23.21 27.37
CA MET A 80 -26.51 -22.96 28.44
C MET A 80 -27.89 -23.51 28.12
N PHE A 81 -28.29 -23.56 26.86
CA PHE A 81 -29.61 -24.03 26.45
C PHE A 81 -29.66 -25.56 26.30
N THR A 82 -28.56 -26.18 25.88
CA THR A 82 -28.46 -27.65 25.73
C THR A 82 -28.07 -28.34 27.04
N GLY A 83 -27.37 -27.66 27.95
CA GLY A 83 -26.96 -28.21 29.24
C GLY A 83 -27.97 -28.04 30.38
N ARG A 84 -29.16 -27.50 30.10
CA ARG A 84 -30.22 -27.20 31.07
C ARG A 84 -31.48 -27.97 30.73
#